data_AF-A0A1C4R806-F1
#
_entry.id   AF-A0A1C4R806-F1
#
_cell.length_a   1.000
_cell.length_b   1.000
_cell.length_c   1.000
_cell.angle_alpha   90.00
_cell.angle_beta   90.00
_cell.angle_gamma   90.00
#
_symmetry.space_group_name_H-M   'P 1'
#
loop_
_entity.id
_entity.type
_entity.pdbx_description
1 polymer ?
#
loop_
_entity_poly.entity_id
_entity_poly.type
_entity_poly.pdbx_seq_one_letter_code
_entity_poly.pdbx_strand_id
1 'polypeptide(L)'
;EGVYLDLAPLSLDAPADLDAAATELLRLYEERGVAKSEARGTLGADPLGHEARTGVEADLAPAVRWAQRCEAEYPGLRAIVANALPYHEAGGSAGEELGLSLATGVAYLRALTAAGMSVEAACGQLEFRYAATADQFLTIAKLRAARRLWARVAEASGAPAAGAQRQHAVTSPVMMTRRDPWVNMLRTTLATLGAGVGGADSVTVLPFDHALGLPDAFARRIARNTSTILMEESHLARVIDPAGGSWYVERLTDELAAAAWAFFQETERAGGLPGALRSGTVAERLAATWAARSAKLARRKEPITGVSEFPMPGERPVEREPAPDAYAGAPGGLPRVRRDEAFEALRARSDAYLAATGSRPKVFVAALGPAAAHTARVSFAVNLFGAGGIEAVHDPVSVDADTAAGALAASGASVAVLCSSDALYAEQAEPVAGALKSAGAAQVFLAGRPGEYADVDSYVFAGCDAVAVLTSVLDRMGVA
;
A
#
# COMPACT_ATOMS: atom_id res chain seq x y z
N GLU A 1 -30.11 10.38 7.54
CA GLU A 1 -31.02 11.44 7.06
C GLU A 1 -30.50 11.99 5.73
N GLY A 2 -31.36 12.40 4.78
CA GLY A 2 -30.94 12.95 3.48
C GLY A 2 -30.45 11.96 2.42
N VAL A 3 -30.46 10.65 2.70
CA VAL A 3 -30.09 9.58 1.76
C VAL A 3 -31.36 8.84 1.30
N TYR A 4 -31.55 8.75 -0.01
CA TYR A 4 -32.59 7.93 -0.64
C TYR A 4 -32.11 6.48 -0.71
N LEU A 5 -32.54 5.68 0.26
CA LEU A 5 -32.03 4.32 0.51
C LEU A 5 -32.34 3.31 -0.61
N ASP A 6 -33.33 3.61 -1.45
CA ASP A 6 -33.72 2.87 -2.66
C ASP A 6 -32.84 3.19 -3.88
N LEU A 7 -32.18 4.36 -3.89
CA LEU A 7 -31.32 4.82 -4.99
C LEU A 7 -29.82 4.75 -4.66
N ALA A 8 -29.46 4.63 -3.38
CA ALA A 8 -28.09 4.63 -2.90
C ALA A 8 -27.77 3.31 -2.16
N PRO A 9 -27.16 2.32 -2.85
CA PRO A 9 -26.74 1.08 -2.19
C PRO A 9 -25.78 1.37 -1.02
N LEU A 10 -25.98 0.67 0.10
CA LEU A 10 -25.16 0.83 1.30
C LEU A 10 -24.26 -0.38 1.52
N SER A 11 -23.01 -0.13 1.91
CA SER A 11 -22.05 -1.17 2.29
C SER A 11 -21.63 -0.91 3.73
N LEU A 12 -21.97 -1.84 4.63
CA LEU A 12 -21.54 -1.76 6.03
C LEU A 12 -20.11 -2.28 6.19
N ASP A 13 -19.38 -1.70 7.14
CA ASP A 13 -18.10 -2.18 7.63
C ASP A 13 -18.14 -2.15 9.16
N ALA A 14 -18.66 -3.25 9.74
CA ALA A 14 -18.93 -3.38 11.17
C ALA A 14 -18.32 -4.69 11.72
N PRO A 15 -16.99 -4.84 11.69
CA PRO A 15 -16.33 -6.12 11.95
C PRO A 15 -16.51 -6.62 13.40
N ALA A 16 -16.88 -5.75 14.34
CA ALA A 16 -17.07 -6.10 15.75
C ALA A 16 -18.55 -6.14 16.20
N ASP A 17 -19.48 -5.58 15.43
CA ASP A 17 -20.89 -5.45 15.82
C ASP A 17 -21.84 -5.55 14.62
N LEU A 18 -21.70 -6.65 13.89
CA LEU A 18 -22.52 -6.96 12.71
C LEU A 18 -24.02 -6.94 13.05
N ASP A 19 -24.40 -7.50 14.19
CA ASP A 19 -25.81 -7.69 14.54
C ASP A 19 -26.52 -6.38 14.80
N ALA A 20 -25.91 -5.45 15.54
CA ALA A 20 -26.50 -4.13 15.75
C ALA A 20 -26.54 -3.33 14.44
N ALA A 21 -25.45 -3.31 13.68
CA ALA A 21 -25.36 -2.54 12.45
C ALA A 21 -26.34 -3.03 11.37
N ALA A 22 -26.44 -4.34 11.16
CA ALA A 22 -27.38 -4.93 10.20
C ALA A 22 -28.83 -4.71 10.65
N THR A 23 -29.14 -4.91 11.93
CA THR A 23 -30.48 -4.68 12.47
C THR A 23 -30.92 -3.24 12.26
N GLU A 24 -30.05 -2.27 12.57
CA GLU A 24 -30.35 -0.86 12.41
C GLU A 24 -30.53 -0.47 10.94
N LEU A 25 -29.71 -1.01 10.03
CA LEU A 25 -29.88 -0.77 8.60
C LEU A 25 -31.24 -1.28 8.09
N LEU A 26 -31.64 -2.49 8.47
CA LEU A 26 -32.94 -3.04 8.08
C LEU A 26 -34.10 -2.25 8.69
N ARG A 27 -33.97 -1.81 9.95
CA ARG A 27 -34.94 -0.92 10.60
C ARG A 27 -35.10 0.39 9.84
N LEU A 28 -34.01 0.98 9.36
CA LEU A 28 -34.02 2.21 8.57
C LEU A 28 -34.69 2.01 7.20
N TYR A 29 -34.48 0.86 6.54
CA TYR A 29 -35.21 0.55 5.30
C TYR A 29 -36.73 0.50 5.55
N GLU A 30 -37.16 -0.17 6.63
CA GLU A 30 -38.58 -0.27 7.00
C GLU A 30 -39.18 1.09 7.38
N GLU A 31 -38.50 1.88 8.23
CA GLU A 31 -38.94 3.22 8.65
C GLU A 31 -39.10 4.18 7.46
N ARG A 32 -38.24 4.02 6.44
CA ARG A 32 -38.27 4.84 5.21
C ARG A 32 -39.20 4.28 4.14
N GLY A 33 -39.89 3.17 4.40
CA GLY A 33 -40.83 2.56 3.47
C GLY A 33 -40.18 1.98 2.21
N VAL A 34 -38.89 1.62 2.27
CA VAL A 34 -38.20 0.97 1.16
C VAL A 34 -38.68 -0.47 1.06
N ALA A 35 -39.17 -0.86 -0.12
CA ALA A 35 -39.57 -2.24 -0.34
C ALA A 35 -38.37 -3.18 -0.16
N LYS A 36 -38.57 -4.35 0.47
CA LYS A 36 -37.46 -5.29 0.71
C LYS A 36 -36.78 -5.76 -0.59
N SER A 37 -37.55 -5.82 -1.69
CA SER A 37 -37.07 -6.10 -3.04
C SER A 37 -36.26 -4.98 -3.69
N GLU A 38 -36.27 -3.78 -3.11
CA GLU A 38 -35.53 -2.58 -3.55
C GLU A 38 -34.31 -2.28 -2.69
N ALA A 39 -34.19 -2.89 -1.51
CA ALA A 39 -32.97 -2.81 -0.72
C ALA A 39 -31.77 -3.35 -1.52
N ARG A 40 -30.70 -2.55 -1.63
CA ARG A 40 -29.48 -2.89 -2.36
C ARG A 40 -28.26 -2.60 -1.50
N GLY A 41 -27.26 -3.46 -1.58
CA GLY A 41 -26.01 -3.28 -0.86
C GLY A 41 -25.53 -4.55 -0.15
N THR A 42 -24.72 -4.35 0.89
CA THR A 42 -24.14 -5.43 1.67
C THR A 42 -24.14 -5.13 3.17
N LEU A 43 -24.44 -6.17 3.96
CA LEU A 43 -24.31 -6.13 5.43
C LEU A 43 -22.87 -6.25 5.91
N GLY A 44 -21.93 -6.60 5.02
CA GLY A 44 -20.49 -6.49 5.30
C GLY A 44 -19.92 -7.57 6.22
N ALA A 45 -20.63 -8.67 6.45
CA ALA A 45 -20.14 -9.72 7.35
C ALA A 45 -18.87 -10.38 6.78
N ASP A 46 -17.79 -10.36 7.55
CA ASP A 46 -16.54 -11.03 7.19
C ASP A 46 -15.79 -11.56 8.44
N PRO A 47 -16.33 -12.61 9.08
CA PRO A 47 -15.73 -13.13 10.31
C PRO A 47 -14.31 -13.68 10.11
N LEU A 48 -13.96 -14.22 8.93
CA LEU A 48 -12.61 -14.70 8.63
C LEU A 48 -11.62 -13.57 8.34
N GLY A 49 -12.08 -12.45 7.74
CA GLY A 49 -11.27 -11.24 7.68
C GLY A 49 -11.06 -10.62 9.05
N HIS A 50 -12.07 -10.68 9.94
CA HIS A 50 -11.92 -10.28 11.34
C HIS A 50 -10.87 -11.16 12.05
N GLU A 51 -10.95 -12.50 11.96
CA GLU A 51 -9.94 -13.41 12.50
C GLU A 51 -8.54 -13.09 11.94
N ALA A 52 -8.43 -12.82 10.63
CA ALA A 52 -7.16 -12.42 10.03
C ALA A 52 -6.60 -11.12 10.60
N ARG A 53 -7.44 -10.18 11.07
CA ARG A 53 -7.01 -8.91 11.67
C ARG A 53 -6.67 -9.02 13.16
N THR A 54 -7.47 -9.80 13.88
CA THR A 54 -7.45 -9.80 15.35
C THR A 54 -6.79 -11.03 15.95
N GLY A 55 -6.65 -12.11 15.18
CA GLY A 55 -6.26 -13.43 15.67
C GLY A 55 -7.34 -14.14 16.49
N VAL A 56 -8.52 -13.51 16.65
CA VAL A 56 -9.65 -14.09 17.38
C VAL A 56 -10.40 -15.04 16.45
N GLU A 57 -10.58 -16.28 16.90
CA GLU A 57 -11.25 -17.31 16.12
C GLU A 57 -12.65 -16.87 15.67
N ALA A 58 -12.92 -17.02 14.37
CA ALA A 58 -14.17 -16.62 13.73
C ALA A 58 -15.35 -17.54 14.11
N ASP A 59 -16.46 -16.95 14.54
CA ASP A 59 -17.78 -17.57 14.52
C ASP A 59 -18.52 -17.18 13.23
N LEU A 60 -18.82 -18.18 12.39
CA LEU A 60 -19.53 -17.97 11.12
C LEU A 60 -21.05 -17.97 11.28
N ALA A 61 -21.59 -18.41 12.42
CA ALA A 61 -23.03 -18.58 12.61
C ALA A 61 -23.83 -17.27 12.45
N PRO A 62 -23.38 -16.10 12.97
CA PRO A 62 -24.07 -14.84 12.74
C PRO A 62 -24.15 -14.47 11.25
N ALA A 63 -23.04 -14.64 10.52
CA ALA A 63 -22.97 -14.36 9.08
C ALA A 63 -23.92 -15.27 8.28
N VAL A 64 -23.97 -16.57 8.61
CA VAL A 64 -24.88 -17.54 7.99
C VAL A 64 -26.35 -17.17 8.25
N ARG A 65 -26.70 -16.81 9.49
CA ARG A 65 -28.06 -16.39 9.85
C ARG A 65 -28.50 -15.16 9.06
N TRP A 66 -27.63 -14.16 8.92
CA TRP A 66 -27.94 -12.98 8.10
C TRP A 66 -28.08 -13.32 6.62
N ALA A 67 -27.25 -14.22 6.09
CA ALA A 67 -27.34 -14.67 4.70
C ALA A 67 -28.69 -15.36 4.40
N GLN A 68 -29.17 -16.24 5.29
CA GLN A 68 -30.48 -16.86 5.17
C GLN A 68 -31.61 -15.83 5.21
N ARG A 69 -31.50 -14.82 6.08
CA ARG A 69 -32.51 -13.75 6.16
C ARG A 69 -32.52 -12.87 4.91
N CYS A 70 -31.35 -12.50 4.40
CA CYS A 70 -31.24 -11.75 3.15
C CYS A 70 -31.82 -12.53 1.98
N GLU A 71 -31.54 -13.83 1.88
CA GLU A 71 -32.11 -14.69 0.84
C GLU A 71 -33.64 -14.78 0.92
N ALA A 72 -34.20 -14.96 2.11
CA ALA A 72 -35.64 -15.09 2.29
C ALA A 72 -36.41 -13.76 2.13
N GLU A 73 -35.85 -12.64 2.57
CA GLU A 73 -36.58 -11.38 2.72
C GLU A 73 -36.07 -10.24 1.83
N TYR A 74 -34.77 -10.16 1.56
CA TYR A 74 -34.11 -9.01 0.92
C TYR A 74 -33.23 -9.45 -0.27
N PRO A 75 -33.82 -9.84 -1.40
CA PRO A 75 -33.09 -10.47 -2.52
C PRO A 75 -32.02 -9.59 -3.18
N GLY A 76 -32.04 -8.27 -2.93
CA GLY A 76 -31.03 -7.33 -3.41
C GLY A 76 -29.88 -7.06 -2.43
N LEU A 77 -29.95 -7.59 -1.21
CA LEU A 77 -28.90 -7.49 -0.20
C LEU A 77 -28.01 -8.73 -0.19
N ARG A 78 -26.73 -8.49 0.05
CA ARG A 78 -25.72 -9.51 0.31
C ARG A 78 -25.35 -9.47 1.79
N ALA A 79 -25.28 -10.61 2.44
CA ALA A 79 -24.87 -10.63 3.85
C ALA A 79 -23.35 -10.57 4.03
N ILE A 80 -22.58 -11.19 3.13
CA ILE A 80 -21.18 -11.55 3.39
C ILE A 80 -20.25 -10.91 2.36
N VAL A 81 -19.11 -10.40 2.84
CA VAL A 81 -18.02 -9.89 2.01
C VAL A 81 -16.79 -10.77 2.22
N ALA A 82 -16.33 -11.45 1.16
CA ALA A 82 -15.00 -12.05 1.13
C ALA A 82 -13.95 -10.95 0.93
N ASN A 83 -13.49 -10.35 2.04
CA ASN A 83 -12.59 -9.19 1.99
C ASN A 83 -11.13 -9.63 1.89
N ALA A 84 -10.47 -9.27 0.80
CA ALA A 84 -9.06 -9.56 0.59
C ALA A 84 -8.12 -8.47 1.13
N LEU A 85 -8.66 -7.33 1.61
CA LEU A 85 -7.86 -6.22 2.14
C LEU A 85 -6.96 -6.62 3.32
N PRO A 86 -7.36 -7.47 4.28
CA PRO A 86 -6.46 -7.92 5.35
C PRO A 86 -5.17 -8.56 4.83
N TYR A 87 -5.24 -9.31 3.73
CA TYR A 87 -4.08 -9.99 3.16
C TYR A 87 -3.19 -9.03 2.35
N HIS A 88 -3.81 -8.11 1.61
CA HIS A 88 -3.10 -7.04 0.92
C HIS A 88 -2.36 -6.12 1.91
N GLU A 89 -3.03 -5.71 2.98
CA GLU A 89 -2.45 -4.87 4.03
C GLU A 89 -1.38 -5.57 4.86
N ALA A 90 -1.36 -6.90 4.87
CA ALA A 90 -0.27 -7.69 5.44
C ALA A 90 0.94 -7.84 4.50
N GLY A 91 0.92 -7.19 3.33
CA GLY A 91 2.03 -7.17 2.37
C GLY A 91 1.93 -8.21 1.26
N GLY A 92 0.79 -8.90 1.13
CA GLY A 92 0.56 -9.91 0.10
C GLY A 92 0.77 -9.42 -1.32
N SER A 93 1.13 -10.37 -2.19
CA SER A 93 1.12 -10.20 -3.64
C SER A 93 -0.30 -10.30 -4.20
N ALA A 94 -0.51 -9.86 -5.43
CA ALA A 94 -1.79 -9.98 -6.12
C ALA A 94 -2.26 -11.45 -6.25
N GLY A 95 -1.34 -12.40 -6.42
CA GLY A 95 -1.65 -13.82 -6.48
C GLY A 95 -2.10 -14.38 -5.13
N GLU A 96 -1.41 -14.02 -4.04
CA GLU A 96 -1.79 -14.43 -2.67
C GLU A 96 -3.13 -13.81 -2.26
N GLU A 97 -3.36 -12.53 -2.57
CA GLU A 97 -4.64 -11.85 -2.32
C GLU A 97 -5.80 -12.56 -3.02
N LEU A 98 -5.63 -12.93 -4.31
CA LEU A 98 -6.63 -13.68 -5.06
C LEU A 98 -6.85 -15.08 -4.50
N GLY A 99 -5.79 -15.82 -4.18
CA GLY A 99 -5.86 -17.17 -3.65
C GLY A 99 -6.54 -17.23 -2.29
N LEU A 100 -6.23 -16.29 -1.40
CA LEU A 100 -6.85 -16.18 -0.07
C LEU A 100 -8.31 -15.74 -0.19
N SER A 101 -8.60 -14.76 -1.06
CA SER A 101 -9.98 -14.35 -1.33
C SER A 101 -10.85 -15.51 -1.83
N LEU A 102 -10.29 -16.37 -2.68
CA LEU A 102 -10.96 -17.58 -3.14
C LEU A 102 -11.19 -18.58 -2.00
N ALA A 103 -10.18 -18.78 -1.15
CA ALA A 103 -10.29 -19.63 0.03
C ALA A 103 -11.34 -19.09 1.03
N THR A 104 -11.40 -17.77 1.25
CA THR A 104 -12.43 -17.11 2.05
C THR A 104 -13.82 -17.39 1.48
N GLY A 105 -14.01 -17.16 0.17
CA GLY A 105 -15.28 -17.39 -0.50
C GLY A 105 -15.73 -18.85 -0.44
N VAL A 106 -14.81 -19.80 -0.62
CA VAL A 106 -15.10 -21.24 -0.52
C VAL A 106 -15.47 -21.64 0.92
N ALA A 107 -14.78 -21.09 1.94
CA ALA A 107 -15.13 -21.35 3.34
C ALA A 107 -16.56 -20.88 3.66
N TYR A 108 -16.94 -19.69 3.18
CA TYR A 108 -18.32 -19.19 3.32
C TYR A 108 -19.32 -20.01 2.53
N LEU A 109 -19.00 -20.39 1.29
CA LEU A 109 -19.85 -21.25 0.47
C LEU A 109 -20.16 -22.57 1.19
N ARG A 110 -19.14 -23.21 1.78
CA ARG A 110 -19.29 -24.43 2.59
C ARG A 110 -20.19 -24.20 3.81
N ALA A 111 -19.99 -23.11 4.55
CA ALA A 111 -20.80 -22.81 5.73
C ALA A 111 -22.29 -22.58 5.38
N LEU A 112 -22.57 -21.82 4.31
CA LEU A 112 -23.93 -21.52 3.87
C LEU A 112 -24.66 -22.76 3.36
N THR A 113 -23.98 -23.58 2.55
CA THR A 113 -24.54 -24.83 2.02
C THR A 113 -24.74 -25.89 3.10
N ALA A 114 -23.82 -25.99 4.07
CA ALA A 114 -24.02 -26.82 5.26
C ALA A 114 -25.23 -26.39 6.10
N ALA A 115 -25.59 -25.10 6.07
CA ALA A 115 -26.79 -24.56 6.68
C ALA A 115 -28.06 -24.70 5.82
N GLY A 116 -27.99 -25.43 4.69
CA GLY A 116 -29.14 -25.80 3.87
C GLY A 116 -29.44 -24.87 2.70
N MET A 117 -28.63 -23.84 2.44
CA MET A 117 -28.79 -22.99 1.25
C MET A 117 -28.36 -23.73 -0.02
N SER A 118 -28.99 -23.44 -1.16
CA SER A 118 -28.46 -23.89 -2.45
C SER A 118 -27.14 -23.19 -2.77
N VAL A 119 -26.35 -23.78 -3.67
CA VAL A 119 -25.07 -23.18 -4.12
C VAL A 119 -25.33 -21.84 -4.80
N GLU A 120 -26.39 -21.73 -5.60
CA GLU A 120 -26.80 -20.49 -6.25
C GLU A 120 -27.14 -19.39 -5.23
N ALA A 121 -27.94 -19.73 -4.22
CA ALA A 121 -28.32 -18.82 -3.16
C ALA A 121 -27.09 -18.37 -2.34
N ALA A 122 -26.21 -19.31 -2.00
CA ALA A 122 -24.99 -19.02 -1.27
C ALA A 122 -24.03 -18.11 -2.06
N CYS A 123 -23.79 -18.39 -3.35
CA CYS A 123 -23.04 -17.49 -4.24
C CYS A 123 -23.69 -16.11 -4.34
N GLY A 124 -25.03 -16.07 -4.37
CA GLY A 124 -25.83 -14.84 -4.37
C GLY A 124 -25.63 -13.96 -3.14
N GLN A 125 -25.17 -14.51 -2.02
CA GLN A 125 -24.94 -13.79 -0.76
C GLN A 125 -23.52 -13.22 -0.62
N LEU A 126 -22.61 -13.51 -1.56
CA LEU A 126 -21.21 -13.08 -1.49
C LEU A 126 -20.94 -11.83 -2.34
N GLU A 127 -20.21 -10.88 -1.76
CA GLU A 127 -19.47 -9.85 -2.47
C GLU A 127 -17.97 -10.06 -2.21
N PHE A 128 -17.10 -9.67 -3.16
CA PHE A 128 -15.66 -9.80 -3.02
C PHE A 128 -15.02 -8.42 -3.00
N ARG A 129 -14.16 -8.17 -2.01
CA ARG A 129 -13.49 -6.87 -1.88
C ARG A 129 -11.99 -7.01 -2.15
N TYR A 130 -11.47 -6.19 -3.05
CA TYR A 130 -10.07 -6.25 -3.50
C TYR A 130 -9.37 -4.90 -3.40
N ALA A 131 -8.05 -4.92 -3.19
CA ALA A 131 -7.25 -3.71 -3.28
C ALA A 131 -7.04 -3.27 -4.74
N ALA A 132 -7.14 -1.98 -5.05
CA ALA A 132 -6.71 -1.41 -6.33
C ALA A 132 -5.40 -0.65 -6.14
N THR A 133 -4.38 -0.91 -6.96
CA THR A 133 -3.04 -0.34 -6.75
C THR A 133 -2.65 0.61 -7.88
N ALA A 134 -1.58 1.38 -7.68
CA ALA A 134 -1.02 2.23 -8.73
C ALA A 134 -0.40 1.42 -9.90
N ASP A 135 -0.23 0.10 -9.77
CA ASP A 135 0.03 -0.78 -10.91
C ASP A 135 -1.29 -1.05 -11.65
N GLN A 136 -1.53 -0.22 -12.68
CA GLN A 136 -2.77 -0.21 -13.45
C GLN A 136 -3.06 -1.58 -14.09
N PHE A 137 -2.09 -2.15 -14.80
CA PHE A 137 -2.30 -3.40 -15.55
C PHE A 137 -2.44 -4.60 -14.63
N LEU A 138 -1.66 -4.65 -13.54
CA LEU A 138 -1.81 -5.69 -12.53
C LEU A 138 -3.18 -5.63 -11.88
N THR A 139 -3.69 -4.44 -11.57
CA THR A 139 -5.05 -4.25 -11.01
C THR A 139 -6.13 -4.72 -11.99
N ILE A 140 -6.03 -4.35 -13.27
CA ILE A 140 -6.96 -4.80 -14.32
C ILE A 140 -6.97 -6.32 -14.42
N ALA A 141 -5.79 -6.93 -14.59
CA ALA A 141 -5.64 -8.37 -14.74
C ALA A 141 -6.12 -9.12 -13.48
N LYS A 142 -5.87 -8.58 -12.28
CA LYS A 142 -6.31 -9.18 -11.01
C LYS A 142 -7.84 -9.31 -10.94
N LEU A 143 -8.57 -8.24 -11.26
CA LEU A 143 -10.04 -8.26 -11.19
C LEU A 143 -10.66 -9.20 -12.24
N ARG A 144 -10.05 -9.28 -13.43
CA ARG A 144 -10.43 -10.26 -14.47
C ARG A 144 -10.17 -11.69 -14.01
N ALA A 145 -9.00 -11.96 -13.44
CA ALA A 145 -8.61 -13.27 -12.93
C ALA A 145 -9.55 -13.74 -11.80
N ALA A 146 -9.90 -12.85 -10.87
CA ALA A 146 -10.83 -13.13 -9.78
C ALA A 146 -12.18 -13.69 -10.27
N ARG A 147 -12.79 -13.06 -11.28
CA ARG A 147 -14.06 -13.54 -11.87
C ARG A 147 -13.92 -14.94 -12.47
N ARG A 148 -12.83 -15.19 -13.21
CA ARG A 148 -12.57 -16.51 -13.80
C ARG A 148 -12.37 -17.59 -12.75
N LEU A 149 -11.61 -17.29 -11.70
CA LEU A 149 -11.34 -18.21 -10.59
C LEU A 149 -12.64 -18.56 -9.86
N TRP A 150 -13.47 -17.56 -9.55
CA TRP A 150 -14.75 -17.78 -8.88
C TRP A 150 -15.73 -18.56 -9.76
N ALA A 151 -15.79 -18.27 -11.06
CA ALA A 151 -16.62 -19.03 -12.00
C ALA A 151 -16.24 -20.52 -12.01
N ARG A 152 -14.94 -20.83 -11.92
CA ARG A 152 -14.47 -22.22 -11.82
C ARG A 152 -14.89 -22.90 -10.51
N VAL A 153 -14.89 -22.17 -9.39
CA VAL A 153 -15.40 -22.68 -8.10
C VAL A 153 -16.90 -22.95 -8.18
N ALA A 154 -17.68 -22.05 -8.74
CA ALA A 154 -19.12 -22.23 -8.90
C ALA A 154 -19.45 -23.42 -9.80
N GLU A 155 -18.75 -23.57 -10.92
CA GLU A 155 -18.83 -24.73 -11.81
C GLU A 155 -18.51 -26.05 -11.08
N ALA A 156 -17.39 -26.09 -10.35
CA ALA A 156 -16.99 -27.27 -9.58
C ALA A 156 -17.97 -27.60 -8.43
N SER A 157 -18.72 -26.60 -7.96
CA SER A 157 -19.76 -26.75 -6.94
C SER A 157 -21.12 -27.10 -7.53
N GLY A 158 -21.24 -27.28 -8.86
CA GLY A 158 -22.48 -27.68 -9.53
C GLY A 158 -23.39 -26.54 -9.97
N ALA A 159 -22.99 -25.27 -9.81
CA ALA A 159 -23.77 -24.09 -10.15
C ALA A 159 -23.02 -23.16 -11.13
N PRO A 160 -22.72 -23.60 -12.37
CA PRO A 160 -21.90 -22.83 -13.31
C PRO A 160 -22.46 -21.44 -13.66
N ALA A 161 -23.78 -21.25 -13.58
CA ALA A 161 -24.43 -19.96 -13.82
C ALA A 161 -24.31 -18.97 -12.63
N ALA A 162 -23.94 -19.45 -11.44
CA ALA A 162 -23.81 -18.64 -10.22
C ALA A 162 -22.39 -18.04 -10.04
N GLY A 163 -21.51 -18.23 -11.02
CA GLY A 163 -20.10 -17.79 -10.99
C GLY A 163 -19.86 -16.29 -11.21
N ALA A 164 -20.91 -15.48 -11.40
CA ALA A 164 -20.79 -14.05 -11.62
C ALA A 164 -20.40 -13.32 -10.32
N GLN A 165 -19.09 -13.16 -10.12
CA GLN A 165 -18.54 -12.51 -8.95
C GLN A 165 -18.87 -11.01 -8.92
N ARG A 166 -19.39 -10.52 -7.79
CA ARG A 166 -19.55 -9.08 -7.53
C ARG A 166 -18.34 -8.53 -6.80
N GLN A 167 -17.76 -7.45 -7.32
CA GLN A 167 -16.47 -6.93 -6.90
C GLN A 167 -16.58 -5.48 -6.41
N HIS A 168 -16.14 -5.26 -5.18
CA HIS A 168 -15.89 -3.94 -4.60
C HIS A 168 -14.39 -3.69 -4.56
N ALA A 169 -13.89 -2.77 -5.37
CA ALA A 169 -12.49 -2.37 -5.33
C ALA A 169 -12.27 -1.22 -4.35
N VAL A 170 -11.24 -1.29 -3.52
CA VAL A 170 -10.81 -0.19 -2.64
C VAL A 170 -9.39 0.18 -2.98
N THR A 171 -9.10 1.45 -3.25
CA THR A 171 -7.72 1.86 -3.54
C THR A 171 -6.80 1.52 -2.36
N SER A 172 -5.60 1.02 -2.64
CA SER A 172 -4.69 0.40 -1.69
C SER A 172 -4.27 1.32 -0.53
N PRO A 173 -4.50 0.95 0.74
CA PRO A 173 -3.90 1.63 1.89
C PRO A 173 -2.37 1.51 1.93
N VAL A 174 -1.82 0.36 1.50
CA VAL A 174 -0.39 0.03 1.54
C VAL A 174 0.49 0.98 0.71
N MET A 175 -0.10 1.61 -0.33
CA MET A 175 0.63 2.56 -1.19
C MET A 175 0.52 4.01 -0.72
N MET A 176 -0.27 4.28 0.32
CA MET A 176 -0.49 5.63 0.83
C MET A 176 0.72 6.08 1.64
N THR A 177 1.25 7.25 1.29
CA THR A 177 2.39 7.83 2.00
C THR A 177 1.93 8.89 2.98
N ARG A 178 2.63 8.97 4.13
CA ARG A 178 2.42 10.05 5.10
C ARG A 178 3.22 11.30 4.77
N ARG A 179 4.36 11.12 4.10
CA ARG A 179 5.15 12.20 3.48
C ARG A 179 4.64 12.47 2.07
N ASP A 180 4.63 13.75 1.69
CA ASP A 180 4.06 14.27 0.46
C ASP A 180 2.70 13.63 0.11
N PRO A 181 1.68 13.77 0.99
CA PRO A 181 0.43 13.03 0.87
C PRO A 181 -0.36 13.41 -0.40
N TRP A 182 -0.07 14.56 -1.03
CA TRP A 182 -0.70 14.99 -2.27
C TRP A 182 -0.46 13.99 -3.42
N VAL A 183 0.70 13.33 -3.44
CA VAL A 183 1.02 12.27 -4.41
C VAL A 183 0.05 11.09 -4.30
N ASN A 184 -0.60 10.90 -3.15
CA ASN A 184 -1.64 9.89 -3.00
C ASN A 184 -2.84 10.14 -3.94
N MET A 185 -3.14 11.39 -4.32
CA MET A 185 -4.18 11.69 -5.33
C MET A 185 -3.84 11.08 -6.69
N LEU A 186 -2.55 11.06 -7.07
CA LEU A 186 -2.10 10.44 -8.31
C LEU A 186 -2.19 8.91 -8.22
N ARG A 187 -1.77 8.35 -7.07
CA ARG A 187 -1.84 6.91 -6.80
C ARG A 187 -3.27 6.40 -6.88
N THR A 188 -4.21 7.10 -6.24
CA THR A 188 -5.62 6.72 -6.25
C THR A 188 -6.28 6.93 -7.61
N THR A 189 -5.84 7.92 -8.41
CA THR A 189 -6.31 8.07 -9.79
C THR A 189 -5.97 6.84 -10.64
N LEU A 190 -4.72 6.37 -10.61
CA LEU A 190 -4.30 5.17 -11.34
C LEU A 190 -5.00 3.90 -10.83
N ALA A 191 -5.15 3.77 -9.51
CA ALA A 191 -5.86 2.65 -8.91
C ALA A 191 -7.35 2.63 -9.30
N THR A 192 -8.01 3.79 -9.30
CA THR A 192 -9.43 3.91 -9.69
C THR A 192 -9.62 3.60 -11.17
N LEU A 193 -8.71 4.08 -12.03
CA LEU A 193 -8.69 3.72 -13.44
C LEU A 193 -8.55 2.20 -13.63
N GLY A 194 -7.58 1.58 -12.96
CA GLY A 194 -7.36 0.13 -13.02
C GLY A 194 -8.56 -0.68 -12.51
N ALA A 195 -9.21 -0.22 -11.44
CA ALA A 195 -10.42 -0.84 -10.90
C ALA A 195 -11.61 -0.74 -11.86
N GLY A 196 -11.83 0.44 -12.45
CA GLY A 196 -12.89 0.67 -13.43
C GLY A 196 -12.71 -0.14 -14.71
N VAL A 197 -11.52 -0.10 -15.33
CA VAL A 197 -11.20 -0.91 -16.52
C VAL A 197 -11.26 -2.41 -16.21
N GLY A 198 -10.80 -2.80 -15.01
CA GLY A 198 -10.89 -4.17 -14.53
C GLY A 198 -12.32 -4.65 -14.28
N GLY A 199 -13.32 -3.77 -14.36
CA GLY A 199 -14.75 -4.10 -14.26
C GLY A 199 -15.24 -4.32 -12.83
N ALA A 200 -14.70 -3.60 -11.86
CA ALA A 200 -15.29 -3.58 -10.51
C ALA A 200 -16.71 -3.00 -10.55
N ASP A 201 -17.63 -3.59 -9.78
CA ASP A 201 -19.02 -3.11 -9.68
C ASP A 201 -19.14 -1.83 -8.84
N SER A 202 -18.25 -1.69 -7.86
CA SER A 202 -18.14 -0.50 -7.01
C SER A 202 -16.66 -0.19 -6.72
N VAL A 203 -16.35 1.10 -6.55
CA VAL A 203 -15.00 1.56 -6.25
C VAL A 203 -15.02 2.56 -5.11
N THR A 204 -14.31 2.25 -4.03
CA THR A 204 -13.98 3.20 -2.96
C THR A 204 -12.61 3.79 -3.20
N VAL A 205 -12.59 5.09 -3.51
CA VAL A 205 -11.37 5.89 -3.58
C VAL A 205 -11.05 6.36 -2.17
N LEU A 206 -9.91 5.94 -1.63
CA LEU A 206 -9.46 6.44 -0.35
C LEU A 206 -9.00 7.89 -0.49
N PRO A 207 -9.32 8.76 0.47
CA PRO A 207 -8.81 10.12 0.51
C PRO A 207 -7.28 10.17 0.55
N PHE A 208 -6.68 11.22 -0.01
CA PHE A 208 -5.23 11.36 -0.10
C PHE A 208 -4.54 11.41 1.28
N ASP A 209 -5.29 11.81 2.31
CA ASP A 209 -4.87 11.92 3.71
C ASP A 209 -5.25 10.69 4.55
N HIS A 210 -5.67 9.59 3.92
CA HIS A 210 -6.11 8.38 4.63
C HIS A 210 -5.05 7.81 5.59
N ALA A 211 -3.76 7.88 5.23
CA ALA A 211 -2.68 7.41 6.11
C ALA A 211 -2.40 8.35 7.29
N LEU A 212 -3.01 9.54 7.34
CA LEU A 212 -2.79 10.57 8.34
C LEU A 212 -3.87 10.57 9.43
N GLY A 213 -5.13 10.31 9.06
CA GLY A 213 -6.26 10.32 10.00
C GLY A 213 -7.61 10.43 9.30
N LEU A 214 -8.60 10.97 10.00
CA LEU A 214 -9.95 11.20 9.47
C LEU A 214 -9.90 12.25 8.33
N PRO A 215 -10.51 11.96 7.18
CA PRO A 215 -10.47 12.87 6.04
C PRO A 215 -11.38 14.07 6.29
N ASP A 216 -10.98 15.26 5.82
CA ASP A 216 -11.84 16.45 5.83
C ASP A 216 -12.79 16.48 4.60
N ALA A 217 -13.60 17.52 4.50
CA ALA A 217 -14.54 17.68 3.38
C ALA A 217 -13.83 17.83 2.02
N PHE A 218 -12.64 18.45 1.98
CA PHE A 218 -11.86 18.61 0.76
C PHE A 218 -11.32 17.27 0.29
N ALA A 219 -10.71 16.48 1.17
CA ALA A 219 -10.14 15.19 0.85
C ALA A 219 -11.20 14.20 0.35
N ARG A 220 -12.37 14.15 1.01
CA ARG A 220 -13.52 13.37 0.54
C ARG A 220 -14.04 13.83 -0.82
N ARG A 221 -14.09 15.14 -1.06
CA ARG A 221 -14.51 15.70 -2.37
C ARG A 221 -13.56 15.30 -3.48
N ILE A 222 -12.24 15.38 -3.26
CA ILE A 222 -11.24 14.96 -4.25
C ILE A 222 -11.37 13.47 -4.55
N ALA A 223 -11.44 12.62 -3.52
CA ALA A 223 -11.61 11.18 -3.69
C ALA A 223 -12.84 10.81 -4.54
N ARG A 224 -13.99 11.42 -4.24
CA ARG A 224 -15.21 11.22 -5.05
C ARG A 224 -15.04 11.72 -6.49
N ASN A 225 -14.51 12.94 -6.65
CA ASN A 225 -14.38 13.58 -7.96
C ASN A 225 -13.40 12.82 -8.88
N THR A 226 -12.42 12.09 -8.35
CA THR A 226 -11.57 11.19 -9.14
C THR A 226 -12.43 10.22 -9.96
N SER A 227 -13.40 9.55 -9.32
CA SER A 227 -14.32 8.65 -10.04
C SER A 227 -15.23 9.41 -11.00
N THR A 228 -15.73 10.60 -10.63
CA THR A 228 -16.59 11.43 -11.50
C THR A 228 -15.86 11.84 -12.78
N ILE A 229 -14.61 12.31 -12.69
CA ILE A 229 -13.81 12.68 -13.87
C ILE A 229 -13.60 11.45 -14.78
N LEU A 230 -13.26 10.29 -14.20
CA LEU A 230 -13.05 9.08 -14.98
C LEU A 230 -14.32 8.65 -15.72
N MET A 231 -15.48 8.77 -15.10
CA MET A 231 -16.77 8.40 -15.69
C MET A 231 -17.24 9.42 -16.74
N GLU A 232 -17.33 10.69 -16.36
CA GLU A 232 -18.03 11.72 -17.12
C GLU A 232 -17.13 12.39 -18.18
N GLU A 233 -15.85 12.60 -17.88
CA GLU A 233 -14.91 13.33 -18.74
C GLU A 233 -13.98 12.40 -19.52
N SER A 234 -13.49 11.32 -18.88
CA SER A 234 -12.63 10.32 -19.53
C SER A 234 -13.42 9.19 -20.19
N HIS A 235 -14.75 9.18 -20.00
CA HIS A 235 -15.67 8.23 -20.63
C HIS A 235 -15.35 6.75 -20.36
N LEU A 236 -14.77 6.45 -19.20
CA LEU A 236 -14.24 5.13 -18.87
C LEU A 236 -15.30 4.01 -18.96
N ALA A 237 -16.55 4.33 -18.63
CA ALA A 237 -17.66 3.39 -18.64
C ALA A 237 -18.36 3.21 -19.99
N ARG A 238 -17.86 3.80 -21.08
CA ARG A 238 -18.51 3.68 -22.40
C ARG A 238 -18.29 2.32 -23.07
N VAL A 239 -17.22 1.61 -22.72
CA VAL A 239 -16.83 0.34 -23.34
C VAL A 239 -16.68 -0.72 -22.26
N ILE A 240 -17.33 -1.86 -22.46
CA ILE A 240 -17.19 -3.03 -21.58
C ILE A 240 -15.84 -3.69 -21.86
N ASP A 241 -15.07 -3.97 -20.80
CA ASP A 241 -13.74 -4.61 -20.84
C ASP A 241 -12.84 -4.08 -21.97
N PRO A 242 -12.48 -2.78 -21.99
CA PRO A 242 -11.68 -2.20 -23.07
C PRO A 242 -10.26 -2.79 -23.16
N ALA A 243 -9.83 -3.54 -22.13
CA ALA A 243 -8.56 -4.27 -22.13
C ALA A 243 -8.65 -5.65 -22.81
N GLY A 244 -9.86 -6.13 -23.13
CA GLY A 244 -10.09 -7.41 -23.78
C GLY A 244 -9.36 -7.51 -25.12
N GLY A 245 -8.63 -8.61 -25.31
CA GLY A 245 -7.81 -8.83 -26.51
C GLY A 245 -6.42 -8.20 -26.48
N SER A 246 -6.08 -7.40 -25.45
CA SER A 246 -4.69 -6.99 -25.22
C SER A 246 -3.86 -8.20 -24.83
N TRP A 247 -2.92 -8.62 -25.70
CA TRP A 247 -2.06 -9.78 -25.46
C TRP A 247 -1.37 -9.74 -24.09
N TYR A 248 -0.91 -8.55 -23.66
CA TYR A 248 -0.28 -8.37 -22.36
C TYR A 248 -1.27 -8.61 -21.20
N VAL A 249 -2.46 -8.01 -21.25
CA VAL A 249 -3.46 -8.13 -20.17
C VAL A 249 -4.01 -9.55 -20.10
N GLU A 250 -4.24 -10.21 -21.24
CA GLU A 250 -4.69 -11.60 -21.25
C GLU A 250 -3.65 -12.54 -20.62
N ARG A 251 -2.38 -12.44 -21.05
CA ARG A 251 -1.30 -13.25 -20.47
C ARG A 251 -1.13 -12.98 -18.97
N LEU A 252 -1.15 -11.72 -18.55
CA LEU A 252 -1.03 -11.36 -17.14
C LEU A 252 -2.22 -11.88 -16.32
N THR A 253 -3.43 -11.88 -16.89
CA THR A 253 -4.63 -12.44 -16.26
C THR A 253 -4.47 -13.95 -16.06
N ASP A 254 -3.97 -14.67 -17.08
CA ASP A 254 -3.71 -16.11 -17.01
C ASP A 254 -2.66 -16.44 -15.93
N GLU A 255 -1.55 -15.71 -15.90
CA GLU A 255 -0.47 -15.92 -14.94
C GLU A 255 -0.93 -15.66 -13.50
N LEU A 256 -1.70 -14.60 -13.28
CA LEU A 256 -2.28 -14.32 -11.96
C LEU A 256 -3.28 -15.39 -11.55
N ALA A 257 -4.14 -15.84 -12.46
CA ALA A 257 -5.08 -16.92 -12.16
C ALA A 257 -4.36 -18.21 -11.78
N ALA A 258 -3.29 -18.58 -12.50
CA ALA A 258 -2.48 -19.75 -12.18
C ALA A 258 -1.80 -19.63 -10.81
N ALA A 259 -1.15 -18.49 -10.53
CA ALA A 259 -0.50 -18.24 -9.24
C ALA A 259 -1.49 -18.25 -8.07
N ALA A 260 -2.64 -17.60 -8.24
CA ALA A 260 -3.72 -17.57 -7.26
C ALA A 260 -4.31 -18.95 -6.99
N TRP A 261 -4.55 -19.74 -8.04
CA TRP A 261 -5.08 -21.09 -7.90
C TRP A 261 -4.11 -22.01 -7.16
N ALA A 262 -2.80 -21.90 -7.42
CA ALA A 262 -1.79 -22.65 -6.69
C ALA A 262 -1.78 -22.29 -5.20
N PHE A 263 -1.86 -20.99 -4.87
CA PHE A 263 -1.91 -20.55 -3.46
C PHE A 263 -3.23 -20.93 -2.77
N PHE A 264 -4.34 -20.89 -3.50
CA PHE A 264 -5.62 -21.42 -3.03
C PHE A 264 -5.53 -22.91 -2.69
N GLN A 265 -4.95 -23.74 -3.56
CA GLN A 265 -4.78 -25.17 -3.30
C GLN A 265 -3.84 -25.46 -2.12
N GLU A 266 -2.79 -24.65 -1.94
CA GLU A 266 -1.93 -24.69 -0.75
C GLU A 266 -2.76 -24.42 0.52
N THR A 267 -3.55 -23.35 0.51
CA THR A 267 -4.44 -22.96 1.62
C THR A 267 -5.47 -24.05 1.93
N GLU A 268 -6.10 -24.63 0.91
CA GLU A 268 -7.07 -25.72 1.07
C GLU A 268 -6.45 -26.98 1.69
N ARG A 269 -5.21 -27.33 1.31
CA ARG A 269 -4.47 -28.45 1.94
C ARG A 269 -4.14 -28.21 3.40
N ALA A 270 -4.02 -26.94 3.83
CA ALA A 270 -3.83 -26.56 5.23
C ALA A 270 -5.13 -26.55 6.06
N GLY A 271 -6.21 -27.14 5.56
CA GLY A 271 -7.52 -27.18 6.23
C GLY A 271 -8.45 -26.03 5.84
N GLY A 272 -8.27 -25.48 4.64
CA GLY A 272 -8.95 -24.27 4.20
C GLY A 272 -8.44 -23.01 4.90
N LEU A 273 -9.07 -21.87 4.62
CA LEU A 273 -8.63 -20.60 5.18
C LEU A 273 -8.58 -20.58 6.73
N PRO A 274 -9.59 -21.09 7.48
CA PRO A 274 -9.51 -21.10 8.95
C PRO A 274 -8.28 -21.89 9.45
N GLY A 275 -8.02 -23.07 8.90
CA GLY A 275 -6.86 -23.87 9.25
C GLY A 275 -5.53 -23.18 8.89
N ALA A 276 -5.48 -22.53 7.73
CA ALA A 276 -4.29 -21.82 7.26
C ALA A 276 -3.97 -20.56 8.09
N LEU A 277 -4.98 -19.85 8.58
CA LEU A 277 -4.81 -18.73 9.52
C LEU A 277 -4.26 -19.21 10.86
N ARG A 278 -4.90 -20.23 11.45
CA ARG A 278 -4.58 -20.75 12.80
C ARG A 278 -3.25 -21.47 12.88
N SER A 279 -2.83 -22.11 11.78
CA SER A 279 -1.51 -22.73 11.67
C SER A 279 -0.36 -21.72 11.49
N GLY A 280 -0.67 -20.45 11.19
CA GLY A 280 0.33 -19.43 10.88
C GLY A 280 0.86 -19.46 9.44
N THR A 281 0.40 -20.43 8.61
CA THR A 281 0.84 -20.59 7.22
C THR A 281 0.63 -19.29 6.42
N VAL A 282 -0.55 -18.67 6.55
CA VAL A 282 -0.84 -17.40 5.86
C VAL A 282 0.12 -16.29 6.30
N ALA A 283 0.34 -16.15 7.61
CA ALA A 283 1.21 -15.12 8.16
C ALA A 283 2.66 -15.27 7.67
N GLU A 284 3.20 -16.49 7.68
CA GLU A 284 4.55 -16.79 7.21
C GLU A 284 4.73 -16.43 5.73
N ARG A 285 3.79 -16.84 4.87
CA ARG A 285 3.85 -16.59 3.43
C ARG A 285 3.81 -15.10 3.10
N LEU A 286 2.86 -14.37 3.71
CA LEU A 286 2.74 -12.93 3.50
C LEU A 286 3.95 -12.17 4.06
N ALA A 287 4.49 -12.58 5.21
CA ALA A 287 5.71 -12.00 5.77
C ALA A 287 6.94 -12.22 4.87
N ALA A 288 7.09 -13.41 4.27
CA ALA A 288 8.16 -13.69 3.32
C ALA A 288 8.06 -12.82 2.06
N THR A 289 6.85 -12.68 1.50
CA THR A 289 6.58 -11.79 0.37
C THR A 289 6.88 -10.33 0.73
N TRP A 290 6.46 -9.87 1.90
CA TRP A 290 6.73 -8.53 2.37
C TRP A 290 8.22 -8.28 2.60
N ALA A 291 8.95 -9.20 3.23
CA ALA A 291 10.39 -9.07 3.44
C ALA A 291 11.16 -8.92 2.13
N ALA A 292 10.80 -9.70 1.09
CA ALA A 292 11.38 -9.58 -0.23
C ALA A 292 11.08 -8.21 -0.88
N ARG A 293 9.88 -7.67 -0.68
CA ARG A 293 9.50 -6.33 -1.15
C ARG A 293 10.21 -5.24 -0.35
N SER A 294 10.30 -5.33 0.97
CA SER A 294 11.02 -4.38 1.82
C SER A 294 12.49 -4.26 1.43
N ALA A 295 13.15 -5.37 1.09
CA ALA A 295 14.52 -5.34 0.56
C ALA A 295 14.62 -4.59 -0.80
N LYS A 296 13.58 -4.65 -1.64
CA LYS A 296 13.53 -3.87 -2.90
C LYS A 296 13.25 -2.40 -2.64
N LEU A 297 12.34 -2.07 -1.71
CA LEU A 297 12.02 -0.70 -1.29
C LEU A 297 13.26 -0.03 -0.70
N ALA A 298 13.96 -0.70 0.22
CA ALA A 298 15.19 -0.20 0.83
C ALA A 298 16.30 0.08 -0.19
N ARG A 299 16.40 -0.75 -1.23
CA ARG A 299 17.35 -0.57 -2.35
C ARG A 299 16.81 0.32 -3.48
N ARG A 300 15.62 0.90 -3.32
CA ARG A 300 14.92 1.75 -4.30
C ARG A 300 14.72 1.08 -5.66
N LYS A 301 14.65 -0.26 -5.70
CA LYS A 301 14.22 -1.03 -6.88
C LYS A 301 12.71 -0.90 -7.11
N GLU A 302 11.96 -0.66 -6.04
CA GLU A 302 10.58 -0.21 -6.08
C GLU A 302 10.56 1.23 -5.51
N PRO A 303 10.66 2.28 -6.35
CA PRO A 303 10.76 3.65 -5.87
C PRO A 303 9.42 4.16 -5.31
N ILE A 304 9.50 5.06 -4.34
CA ILE A 304 8.36 5.74 -3.74
C ILE A 304 8.51 7.24 -4.00
N THR A 305 7.80 7.74 -5.00
CA THR A 305 7.81 9.16 -5.39
C THR A 305 7.40 10.05 -4.21
N GLY A 306 8.18 11.11 -3.96
CA GLY A 306 7.98 12.04 -2.85
C GLY A 306 8.57 11.56 -1.52
N VAL A 307 9.06 10.32 -1.45
CA VAL A 307 9.60 9.71 -0.23
C VAL A 307 11.03 9.21 -0.44
N SER A 308 11.22 8.11 -1.17
CA SER A 308 12.54 7.54 -1.43
C SER A 308 13.20 8.14 -2.67
N GLU A 309 12.39 8.73 -3.55
CA GLU A 309 12.81 9.38 -4.78
C GLU A 309 12.17 10.76 -4.84
N PHE A 310 13.03 11.77 -5.01
CA PHE A 310 12.67 13.19 -5.09
C PHE A 310 11.86 13.69 -3.87
N PRO A 311 12.34 13.45 -2.63
CA PRO A 311 11.65 13.92 -1.43
C PRO A 311 11.69 15.45 -1.31
N MET A 312 10.72 16.02 -0.59
CA MET A 312 10.67 17.43 -0.22
C MET A 312 10.89 17.61 1.30
N PRO A 313 12.13 17.89 1.77
CA PRO A 313 12.44 17.98 3.21
C PRO A 313 11.72 19.12 3.96
N GLY A 314 11.36 20.20 3.26
CA GLY A 314 10.71 21.40 3.81
C GLY A 314 9.19 21.40 3.70
N GLU A 315 8.55 20.27 3.43
CA GLU A 315 7.09 20.19 3.32
C GLU A 315 6.41 20.54 4.64
N ARG A 316 5.28 21.24 4.58
CA ARG A 316 4.43 21.47 5.74
C ARG A 316 3.62 20.20 6.01
N PRO A 317 3.66 19.64 7.23
CA PRO A 317 2.85 18.48 7.57
C PRO A 317 1.35 18.78 7.38
N VAL A 318 0.62 17.79 6.86
CA VAL A 318 -0.84 17.80 6.86
C VAL A 318 -1.31 17.14 8.15
N GLU A 319 -1.93 17.92 9.03
CA GLU A 319 -2.46 17.41 10.30
C GLU A 319 -3.91 16.95 10.14
N ARG A 320 -4.24 15.86 10.83
CA ARG A 320 -5.57 15.26 10.86
C ARG A 320 -5.89 14.75 12.26
N GLU A 321 -7.19 14.72 12.55
CA GLU A 321 -7.70 13.99 13.70
C GLU A 321 -7.40 12.49 13.51
N PRO A 322 -6.78 11.82 14.51
CA PRO A 322 -6.53 10.39 14.42
C PRO A 322 -7.82 9.60 14.17
N ALA A 323 -7.80 8.70 13.20
CA ALA A 323 -8.92 7.79 12.99
C ALA A 323 -8.98 6.75 14.13
N PRO A 324 -10.18 6.38 14.60
CA PRO A 324 -10.31 5.29 15.57
C PRO A 324 -9.83 3.98 14.93
N ASP A 325 -9.04 3.21 15.67
CA ASP A 325 -8.64 1.88 15.22
C ASP A 325 -9.71 0.86 15.61
N ALA A 326 -10.44 0.36 14.61
CA ALA A 326 -11.52 -0.60 14.78
C ALA A 326 -11.08 -1.92 15.46
N TYR A 327 -9.77 -2.18 15.50
CA TYR A 327 -9.18 -3.39 16.09
C TYR A 327 -8.34 -3.07 17.34
N ALA A 328 -8.46 -1.86 17.90
CA ALA A 328 -7.75 -1.49 19.12
C ALA A 328 -8.04 -2.48 20.25
N GLY A 329 -6.99 -3.01 20.89
CA GLY A 329 -7.09 -3.96 21.99
C GLY A 329 -7.27 -5.43 21.57
N ALA A 330 -7.30 -5.73 20.27
CA ALA A 330 -7.27 -7.12 19.79
C ALA A 330 -5.94 -7.82 20.16
N PRO A 331 -5.94 -9.15 20.39
CA PRO A 331 -4.75 -9.89 20.79
C PRO A 331 -3.65 -9.92 19.72
N GLY A 332 -4.01 -9.71 18.45
CA GLY A 332 -3.09 -9.52 17.33
C GLY A 332 -3.33 -10.53 16.21
N GLY A 333 -3.30 -10.06 14.97
CA GLY A 333 -3.42 -10.88 13.75
C GLY A 333 -2.36 -10.51 12.73
N LEU A 334 -2.74 -10.52 11.45
CA LEU A 334 -1.86 -10.09 10.37
C LEU A 334 -1.46 -8.60 10.51
N PRO A 335 -0.20 -8.24 10.19
CA PRO A 335 0.26 -6.87 10.31
C PRO A 335 -0.43 -5.94 9.28
N ARG A 336 -0.38 -4.63 9.54
CA ARG A 336 -0.69 -3.59 8.56
C ARG A 336 0.60 -2.90 8.15
N VAL A 337 1.02 -3.07 6.91
CA VAL A 337 2.29 -2.54 6.40
C VAL A 337 2.06 -1.37 5.44
N ARG A 338 3.04 -0.47 5.36
CA ARG A 338 3.08 0.59 4.33
C ARG A 338 4.41 0.61 3.63
N ARG A 339 4.41 0.95 2.34
CA ARG A 339 5.63 0.97 1.53
C ARG A 339 6.65 1.99 2.04
N ASP A 340 6.21 3.10 2.61
CA ASP A 340 7.06 4.20 3.05
C ASP A 340 7.56 4.10 4.50
N GLU A 341 7.13 3.09 5.26
CA GLU A 341 7.34 3.00 6.71
C GLU A 341 8.80 3.16 7.15
N ALA A 342 9.73 2.48 6.47
CA ALA A 342 11.15 2.57 6.80
C ALA A 342 11.73 3.98 6.55
N PHE A 343 11.32 4.65 5.46
CA PHE A 343 11.75 6.02 5.18
C PHE A 343 11.07 7.01 6.11
N GLU A 344 9.81 6.78 6.46
CA GLU A 344 9.10 7.61 7.43
C GLU A 344 9.75 7.56 8.81
N ALA A 345 10.19 6.38 9.27
CA ALA A 345 10.93 6.25 10.51
C ALA A 345 12.21 7.10 10.50
N LEU A 346 12.99 7.07 9.41
CA LEU A 346 14.17 7.93 9.25
C LEU A 346 13.81 9.43 9.30
N ARG A 347 12.72 9.81 8.61
CA ARG A 347 12.24 11.20 8.60
C ARG A 347 11.74 11.64 9.99
N ALA A 348 11.10 10.75 10.75
CA ALA A 348 10.64 11.03 12.10
C ALA A 348 11.82 11.30 13.05
N ARG A 349 12.91 10.53 12.92
CA ARG A 349 14.17 10.77 13.65
C ARG A 349 14.74 12.16 13.35
N SER A 350 14.82 12.53 12.06
CA SER A 350 15.25 13.88 11.65
C SER A 350 14.32 14.99 12.16
N ASP A 351 13.00 14.79 12.14
CA ASP A 351 12.04 15.77 12.66
C ASP A 351 12.16 15.95 14.17
N ALA A 352 12.39 14.87 14.93
CA ALA A 352 12.67 14.95 16.36
C ALA A 352 13.97 15.70 16.65
N TYR A 353 15.01 15.47 15.85
CA TYR A 353 16.26 16.21 15.94
C TYR A 353 16.09 17.70 15.62
N LEU A 354 15.31 18.04 14.60
CA LEU A 354 14.95 19.42 14.26
C LEU A 354 14.23 20.10 15.43
N ALA A 355 13.25 19.42 16.03
CA ALA A 355 12.53 19.96 17.18
C ALA A 355 13.44 20.19 18.41
N ALA A 356 14.44 19.32 18.62
CA ALA A 356 15.36 19.40 19.76
C ALA A 356 16.50 20.41 19.58
N THR A 357 17.02 20.57 18.36
CA THR A 357 18.25 21.35 18.09
C THR A 357 18.03 22.63 17.28
N GLY A 358 16.85 22.80 16.68
CA GLY A 358 16.53 23.93 15.80
C GLY A 358 17.09 23.80 14.38
N SER A 359 17.77 22.70 14.04
CA SER A 359 18.28 22.44 12.69
C SER A 359 18.14 20.96 12.31
N ARG A 360 18.05 20.64 11.02
CA ARG A 360 18.08 19.23 10.59
C ARG A 360 19.50 18.66 10.69
N PRO A 361 19.67 17.33 10.76
CA PRO A 361 20.98 16.72 10.57
C PRO A 361 21.52 17.09 9.19
N LYS A 362 22.81 17.43 9.08
CA LYS A 362 23.41 17.96 7.85
C LYS A 362 24.49 17.05 7.29
N VAL A 363 24.53 16.94 5.97
CA VAL A 363 25.65 16.37 5.22
C VAL A 363 26.22 17.42 4.27
N PHE A 364 27.54 17.59 4.28
CA PHE A 364 28.21 18.49 3.35
C PHE A 364 28.44 17.80 2.00
N VAL A 365 28.01 18.42 0.91
CA VAL A 365 28.22 17.91 -0.45
C VAL A 365 29.48 18.52 -1.03
N ALA A 366 30.59 17.78 -0.96
CA ALA A 366 31.88 18.15 -1.51
C ALA A 366 31.93 17.79 -3.01
N ALA A 367 31.45 18.71 -3.85
CA ALA A 367 31.49 18.57 -5.30
C ALA A 367 32.90 18.86 -5.86
N LEU A 368 33.44 17.96 -6.69
CA LEU A 368 34.80 18.12 -7.25
C LEU A 368 34.74 18.47 -8.74
N GLY A 369 35.57 19.43 -9.14
CA GLY A 369 35.67 19.90 -10.52
C GLY A 369 34.46 20.71 -11.00
N PRO A 370 34.27 20.85 -12.33
CA PRO A 370 33.20 21.69 -12.89
C PRO A 370 31.82 21.05 -12.74
N ALA A 371 30.76 21.88 -12.79
CA ALA A 371 29.36 21.44 -12.69
C ALA A 371 29.00 20.24 -13.60
N ALA A 372 29.53 20.23 -14.82
CA ALA A 372 29.30 19.13 -15.78
C ALA A 372 29.80 17.77 -15.27
N ALA A 373 30.81 17.74 -14.39
CA ALA A 373 31.37 16.52 -13.84
C ALA A 373 30.60 16.02 -12.60
N HIS A 374 30.11 16.92 -11.74
CA HIS A 374 29.55 16.55 -10.44
C HIS A 374 28.03 16.60 -10.33
N THR A 375 27.30 17.31 -11.21
CA THR A 375 25.85 17.54 -11.07
C THR A 375 25.05 16.25 -10.87
N ALA A 376 25.34 15.20 -11.63
CA ALA A 376 24.61 13.93 -11.52
C ALA A 376 24.80 13.26 -10.15
N ARG A 377 26.01 13.31 -9.57
CA ARG A 377 26.31 12.74 -8.24
C ARG A 377 25.80 13.61 -7.11
N VAL A 378 25.88 14.93 -7.26
CA VAL A 378 25.24 15.88 -6.34
C VAL A 378 23.75 15.61 -6.26
N SER A 379 23.04 15.59 -7.39
CA SER A 379 21.59 15.33 -7.42
C SER A 379 21.22 13.98 -6.81
N PHE A 380 22.02 12.94 -7.08
CA PHE A 380 21.86 11.63 -6.45
C PHE A 380 22.01 11.69 -4.93
N ALA A 381 23.08 12.33 -4.43
CA ALA A 381 23.35 12.45 -3.00
C ALA A 381 22.27 13.26 -2.28
N VAL A 382 21.89 14.42 -2.82
CA VAL A 382 20.83 15.28 -2.27
C VAL A 382 19.51 14.50 -2.15
N ASN A 383 19.14 13.75 -3.18
CA ASN A 383 17.93 12.92 -3.17
C ASN A 383 18.02 11.79 -2.13
N LEU A 384 19.14 11.05 -2.10
CA LEU A 384 19.36 9.96 -1.14
C LEU A 384 19.29 10.45 0.31
N PHE A 385 20.07 11.48 0.67
CA PHE A 385 20.12 12.00 2.03
C PHE A 385 18.80 12.69 2.42
N GLY A 386 18.14 13.38 1.48
CA GLY A 386 16.82 13.96 1.68
C GLY A 386 15.74 12.92 1.99
N ALA A 387 15.87 11.69 1.51
CA ALA A 387 14.93 10.60 1.83
C ALA A 387 15.00 10.20 3.32
N GLY A 388 16.16 10.38 3.96
CA GLY A 388 16.34 10.23 5.41
C GLY A 388 16.08 11.51 6.20
N GLY A 389 15.72 12.62 5.55
CA GLY A 389 15.51 13.91 6.20
C GLY A 389 16.82 14.62 6.57
N ILE A 390 17.93 14.21 5.99
CA ILE A 390 19.23 14.85 6.17
C ILE A 390 19.32 15.99 5.16
N GLU A 391 19.64 17.18 5.66
CA GLU A 391 19.85 18.38 4.84
C GLU A 391 21.21 18.27 4.14
N ALA A 392 21.19 18.23 2.80
CA ALA A 392 22.39 18.24 1.98
C ALA A 392 22.81 19.68 1.70
N VAL A 393 23.88 20.13 2.36
CA VAL A 393 24.45 21.47 2.19
C VAL A 393 25.43 21.45 1.03
N HIS A 394 25.07 22.09 -0.08
CA HIS A 394 25.90 22.19 -1.30
C HIS A 394 26.27 23.65 -1.59
N ASP A 395 27.08 24.22 -0.70
CA ASP A 395 27.73 25.52 -0.87
C ASP A 395 29.14 25.42 -0.25
N PRO A 396 30.21 25.78 -0.98
CA PRO A 396 30.25 26.32 -2.34
C PRO A 396 29.93 25.26 -3.43
N VAL A 397 29.74 25.73 -4.67
CA VAL A 397 29.39 24.87 -5.82
C VAL A 397 30.40 23.73 -6.05
N SER A 398 31.68 24.00 -5.79
CA SER A 398 32.77 23.03 -5.90
C SER A 398 33.84 23.30 -4.84
N VAL A 399 34.57 22.26 -4.45
CA VAL A 399 35.73 22.33 -3.55
C VAL A 399 36.91 21.54 -4.11
N ASP A 400 38.08 21.85 -3.58
CA ASP A 400 39.35 21.14 -3.75
C ASP A 400 39.97 20.87 -2.36
N ALA A 401 41.18 20.31 -2.32
CA ALA A 401 41.83 19.93 -1.07
C ALA A 401 42.12 21.14 -0.15
N ASP A 402 42.34 22.32 -0.72
CA ASP A 402 42.67 23.54 0.03
C ASP A 402 41.41 24.21 0.60
N THR A 403 40.29 24.08 -0.10
CA THR A 403 39.01 24.76 0.25
C THR A 403 38.04 23.86 1.03
N ALA A 404 38.16 22.54 0.95
CA ALA A 404 37.22 21.58 1.53
C ALA A 404 37.07 21.72 3.06
N ALA A 405 38.17 21.97 3.79
CA ALA A 405 38.14 22.12 5.25
C ALA A 405 37.29 23.33 5.70
N GLY A 406 37.49 24.48 5.04
CA GLY A 406 36.73 25.70 5.33
C GLY A 406 35.24 25.55 4.98
N ALA A 407 34.95 24.92 3.84
CA ALA A 407 33.58 24.65 3.40
C ALA A 407 32.83 23.69 4.35
N LEU A 408 33.49 22.64 4.85
CA LEU A 408 32.92 21.75 5.85
C LEU A 408 32.55 22.52 7.12
N ALA A 409 33.47 23.33 7.65
CA ALA A 409 33.21 24.14 8.84
C ALA A 409 32.05 25.12 8.63
N ALA A 410 31.99 25.79 7.47
CA ALA A 410 30.90 26.70 7.12
C ALA A 410 29.53 26.00 6.99
N SER A 411 29.51 24.75 6.50
CA SER A 411 28.28 23.96 6.37
C SER A 411 27.65 23.58 7.72
N GLY A 412 28.46 23.49 8.77
CA GLY A 412 28.06 22.97 10.09
C GLY A 412 27.76 21.46 10.09
N ALA A 413 28.12 20.73 9.03
CA ALA A 413 27.97 19.28 8.97
C ALA A 413 29.17 18.56 9.61
N SER A 414 28.91 17.41 10.24
CA SER A 414 29.95 16.49 10.74
C SER A 414 30.26 15.35 9.77
N VAL A 415 29.47 15.22 8.70
CA VAL A 415 29.59 14.19 7.67
C VAL A 415 29.68 14.88 6.31
N ALA A 416 30.51 14.35 5.41
CA ALA A 416 30.66 14.85 4.05
C ALA A 416 30.43 13.73 3.01
N VAL A 417 30.06 14.12 1.80
CA VAL A 417 29.97 13.22 0.63
C VAL A 417 30.70 13.84 -0.56
N LEU A 418 31.67 13.11 -1.10
CA LEU A 418 32.37 13.46 -2.33
C LEU A 418 31.47 13.17 -3.54
N CYS A 419 31.33 14.14 -4.43
CA CYS A 419 30.51 14.05 -5.63
C CYS A 419 31.28 14.51 -6.86
N SER A 420 31.61 13.60 -7.78
CA SER A 420 32.28 13.91 -9.04
C SER A 420 32.16 12.78 -10.06
N SER A 421 32.89 12.89 -11.17
CA SER A 421 33.08 11.82 -12.14
C SER A 421 34.13 10.83 -11.66
N ASP A 422 34.08 9.59 -12.18
CA ASP A 422 35.04 8.55 -11.81
C ASP A 422 36.48 8.94 -12.14
N ALA A 423 36.70 9.71 -13.22
CA ALA A 423 38.01 10.23 -13.60
C ALA A 423 38.56 11.22 -12.56
N LEU A 424 37.72 12.15 -12.08
CA LEU A 424 38.15 13.14 -11.09
C LEU A 424 38.31 12.54 -9.70
N TYR A 425 37.59 11.46 -9.36
CA TYR A 425 37.87 10.74 -8.12
C TYR A 425 39.28 10.16 -8.08
N ALA A 426 39.77 9.60 -9.19
CA ALA A 426 41.13 9.05 -9.27
C ALA A 426 42.23 10.11 -8.99
N GLU A 427 41.93 11.38 -9.25
CA GLU A 427 42.89 12.48 -9.06
C GLU A 427 42.70 13.22 -7.74
N GLN A 428 41.46 13.38 -7.28
CA GLN A 428 41.11 14.35 -6.22
C GLN A 428 40.42 13.75 -5.01
N ALA A 429 39.95 12.49 -5.04
CA ALA A 429 39.17 11.94 -3.93
C ALA A 429 39.99 11.83 -2.63
N GLU A 430 41.20 11.25 -2.69
CA GLU A 430 42.06 11.10 -1.51
C GLU A 430 42.49 12.43 -0.88
N PRO A 431 43.06 13.40 -1.62
CA PRO A 431 43.51 14.65 -1.00
C PRO A 431 42.34 15.45 -0.40
N VAL A 432 41.16 15.42 -1.02
CA VAL A 432 39.97 16.09 -0.49
C VAL A 432 39.40 15.34 0.73
N ALA A 433 39.35 14.01 0.70
CA ALA A 433 38.91 13.20 1.83
C ALA A 433 39.83 13.43 3.06
N GLY A 434 41.14 13.42 2.86
CA GLY A 434 42.13 13.70 3.90
C GLY A 434 41.98 15.10 4.50
N ALA A 435 41.71 16.12 3.66
CA ALA A 435 41.43 17.47 4.12
C ALA A 435 40.15 17.55 4.97
N LEU A 436 39.07 16.87 4.55
CA LEU A 436 37.82 16.79 5.31
C LEU A 436 38.01 16.06 6.65
N LYS A 437 38.74 14.94 6.67
CA LYS A 437 39.06 14.20 7.89
C LYS A 437 39.89 15.04 8.86
N SER A 438 40.92 15.71 8.36
CA SER A 438 41.76 16.62 9.15
C SER A 438 40.96 17.79 9.72
N ALA A 439 39.91 18.24 9.02
CA ALA A 439 38.98 19.26 9.48
C ALA A 439 37.91 18.74 10.47
N GLY A 440 37.94 17.45 10.83
CA GLY A 440 37.04 16.86 11.82
C GLY A 440 35.79 16.19 11.25
N ALA A 441 35.75 15.88 9.94
CA ALA A 441 34.67 15.06 9.40
C ALA A 441 34.66 13.68 10.10
N ALA A 442 33.56 13.38 10.81
CA ALA A 442 33.36 12.08 11.44
C ALA A 442 33.26 10.96 10.39
N GLN A 443 32.70 11.27 9.23
CA GLN A 443 32.61 10.34 8.10
C GLN A 443 32.66 11.08 6.76
N VAL A 444 33.36 10.49 5.79
CA VAL A 444 33.44 10.92 4.40
C VAL A 444 32.91 9.79 3.52
N PHE A 445 31.80 10.07 2.84
CA PHE A 445 31.23 9.20 1.82
C PHE A 445 31.77 9.55 0.43
N LEU A 446 31.70 8.60 -0.50
CA LEU A 446 31.88 8.85 -1.92
C LEU A 446 30.64 8.42 -2.70
N ALA A 447 30.11 9.30 -3.54
CA ALA A 447 28.98 9.02 -4.41
C ALA A 447 29.44 8.33 -5.71
N GLY A 448 29.50 7.01 -5.68
CA GLY A 448 30.11 6.20 -6.74
C GLY A 448 30.24 4.74 -6.33
N ARG A 449 30.72 3.90 -7.27
CA ARG A 449 30.98 2.49 -6.96
C ARG A 449 32.11 2.39 -5.92
N PRO A 450 32.12 1.34 -5.08
CA PRO A 450 33.24 1.07 -4.19
C PRO A 450 34.57 1.04 -4.93
N GLY A 451 35.56 1.72 -4.38
CA GLY A 451 36.94 1.75 -4.84
C GLY A 451 37.88 1.70 -3.64
N GLU A 452 39.18 1.91 -3.88
CA GLU A 452 40.17 2.04 -2.81
C GLU A 452 40.68 3.48 -2.84
N TYR A 453 40.17 4.31 -1.95
CA TYR A 453 40.63 5.68 -1.74
C TYR A 453 40.92 5.86 -0.26
N ALA A 454 42.12 6.33 0.08
CA ALA A 454 42.44 6.70 1.44
C ALA A 454 41.44 7.72 2.00
N ASP A 455 41.13 7.62 3.30
CA ASP A 455 40.25 8.53 4.05
C ASP A 455 38.77 8.59 3.62
N VAL A 456 38.35 7.77 2.64
CA VAL A 456 36.94 7.53 2.31
C VAL A 456 36.41 6.35 3.14
N ASP A 457 35.41 6.58 3.99
CA ASP A 457 34.91 5.53 4.90
C ASP A 457 33.86 4.63 4.26
N SER A 458 33.08 5.15 3.31
CA SER A 458 31.86 4.50 2.82
C SER A 458 31.43 5.01 1.44
N TYR A 459 30.61 4.22 0.75
CA TYR A 459 30.18 4.50 -0.61
C TYR A 459 28.66 4.54 -0.70
N VAL A 460 28.15 5.48 -1.49
CA VAL A 460 26.72 5.55 -1.85
C VAL A 460 26.57 5.46 -3.37
N PHE A 461 25.72 4.55 -3.84
CA PHE A 461 25.55 4.28 -5.26
C PHE A 461 24.14 3.82 -5.58
N ALA A 462 23.74 3.89 -6.86
CA ALA A 462 22.44 3.41 -7.30
C ALA A 462 22.29 1.91 -6.99
N GLY A 463 21.26 1.55 -6.23
CA GLY A 463 20.99 0.18 -5.78
C GLY A 463 21.64 -0.21 -4.44
N CYS A 464 22.35 0.70 -3.77
CA CYS A 464 22.73 0.50 -2.36
C CYS A 464 21.48 0.39 -1.48
N ASP A 465 21.60 -0.23 -0.31
CA ASP A 465 20.55 -0.23 0.70
C ASP A 465 20.45 1.17 1.33
N ALA A 466 19.54 1.99 0.82
CA ALA A 466 19.39 3.38 1.23
C ALA A 466 18.96 3.48 2.69
N VAL A 467 18.07 2.59 3.15
CA VAL A 467 17.60 2.59 4.53
C VAL A 467 18.75 2.27 5.49
N ALA A 468 19.56 1.26 5.20
CA ALA A 468 20.72 0.93 6.02
C ALA A 468 21.77 2.06 6.05
N VAL A 469 22.07 2.66 4.89
CA VAL A 469 22.99 3.81 4.81
C VAL A 469 22.48 4.97 5.64
N LEU A 470 21.22 5.38 5.46
CA LEU A 470 20.65 6.54 6.15
C LEU A 470 20.52 6.29 7.65
N THR A 471 20.16 5.08 8.07
CA THR A 471 20.16 4.68 9.49
C THR A 471 21.56 4.87 10.08
N SER A 472 22.59 4.29 9.44
CA SER A 472 23.97 4.41 9.93
C SER A 472 24.46 5.86 9.97
N VAL A 473 24.03 6.72 9.04
CA VAL A 473 24.42 8.13 9.03
C VAL A 473 23.78 8.88 10.19
N LEU A 474 22.48 8.69 10.41
CA LEU A 474 21.74 9.31 11.51
C LEU A 474 22.29 8.85 12.87
N ASP A 475 22.60 7.56 13.04
CA ASP A 475 23.19 7.02 14.27
C ASP A 475 24.53 7.70 14.60
N ARG A 476 25.39 7.89 13.60
CA ARG A 476 26.69 8.56 13.76
C ARG A 476 26.56 10.06 14.05
N MET A 477 25.49 10.69 13.58
CA MET A 477 25.16 12.07 13.91
C MET A 477 24.56 12.21 15.33
N GLY A 478 24.34 11.10 16.06
CA GLY A 478 23.73 11.12 17.37
C GLY A 478 22.23 11.44 17.33
N VAL A 479 21.58 11.21 16.18
CA VAL A 479 20.13 11.36 16.03
C VAL A 479 19.47 10.13 16.63
N ALA A 480 18.61 10.30 17.63
CA ALA A 480 17.89 9.21 18.29
C ALA A 480 16.94 8.45 17.34
#